data_AF-A0A2N6U3Z4-F1
#
_entry.id   AF-A0A2N6U3Z4-F1
#
_cell.length_a   1.000
_cell.length_b   1.000
_cell.length_c   1.000
_cell.angle_alpha   90.00
_cell.angle_beta   90.00
_cell.angle_gamma   90.00
#
_symmetry.space_group_name_H-M   'P 1'
#
loop_
_entity.id
_entity.type
_entity.pdbx_description
1 polymer ?
#
loop_
_entity_poly.entity_id
_entity_poly.type
_entity_poly.pdbx_seq_one_letter_code
_entity_poly.pdbx_strand_id
1 'polypeptide(L)'
;MQAALRASQIRCHLPVQQSLRRVKRLGQAPAGQEGLFETYRYHCFITNSTLTTVEADRTHRHHAVIEQVIAELKDRPLAHLPSGKFTANQAWLSIAVMAFNLSRATAHAAGMARARIPTIRKRLISLPGRIAHRARRLVLHLPEARPWQHQWTRLWNTATSPPPATAS
;
A
#
# COMPACT_ATOMS: atom_id res chain seq x y z
N MET A 1 -2.60 44.66 -6.41
CA MET A 1 -2.50 43.90 -7.68
C MET A 1 -3.11 42.52 -7.46
N GLN A 2 -4.42 42.38 -7.69
CA GLN A 2 -5.15 41.12 -7.53
C GLN A 2 -4.98 40.29 -8.81
N ALA A 3 -4.28 39.16 -8.73
CA ALA A 3 -4.25 38.19 -9.82
C ALA A 3 -5.58 37.45 -9.85
N ALA A 4 -6.40 37.73 -10.87
CA ALA A 4 -7.62 36.99 -11.12
C ALA A 4 -7.28 35.53 -11.47
N LEU A 5 -7.75 34.59 -10.64
CA LEU A 5 -7.76 33.16 -10.95
C LEU A 5 -8.60 32.95 -12.22
N ARG A 6 -7.94 32.77 -13.37
CA ARG A 6 -8.63 32.37 -14.61
C ARG A 6 -9.23 30.99 -14.40
N ALA A 7 -10.54 30.87 -14.58
CA ALA A 7 -11.20 29.58 -14.68
C ALA A 7 -10.62 28.83 -15.89
N SER A 8 -9.90 27.74 -15.63
CA SER A 8 -9.40 26.85 -16.67
C SER A 8 -10.43 25.75 -16.92
N GLN A 9 -10.91 25.65 -18.16
CA GLN A 9 -11.82 24.59 -18.56
C GLN A 9 -11.03 23.29 -18.78
N ILE A 10 -11.28 22.27 -17.96
CA ILE A 10 -10.66 20.96 -18.10
C ILE A 10 -11.65 20.05 -18.83
N ARG A 11 -11.23 19.50 -19.98
CA ARG A 11 -12.03 18.53 -20.71
C ARG A 11 -11.96 17.17 -20.00
N CYS A 12 -13.10 16.73 -19.47
CA CYS A 12 -13.26 15.43 -18.84
C CYS A 12 -14.10 14.52 -19.73
N HIS A 13 -13.90 13.22 -19.61
CA HIS A 13 -14.79 12.22 -20.19
C HIS A 13 -15.31 11.29 -19.09
N LEU A 14 -16.47 10.68 -19.33
CA LEU A 14 -17.14 9.75 -18.42
C LEU A 14 -17.03 8.33 -18.98
N PRO A 15 -15.96 7.57 -18.65
CA PRO A 15 -15.95 6.14 -18.89
C PRO A 15 -17.06 5.46 -18.09
N VAL A 16 -17.85 4.64 -18.78
CA VAL A 16 -18.83 3.75 -18.17
C VAL A 16 -18.43 2.32 -18.47
N GLN A 17 -18.25 1.50 -17.43
CA GLN A 17 -17.97 0.09 -17.59
C GLN A 17 -19.04 -0.74 -16.88
N GLN A 18 -19.53 -1.76 -17.57
CA GLN A 18 -20.33 -2.81 -16.95
C GLN A 18 -19.44 -3.62 -16.02
N SER A 19 -19.72 -3.61 -14.72
CA SER A 19 -19.02 -4.46 -13.79
C SER A 19 -19.66 -5.86 -13.82
N LEU A 20 -18.96 -6.84 -14.38
CA LEU A 20 -19.31 -8.26 -14.25
C LEU A 20 -18.92 -8.80 -12.87
N ARG A 21 -19.02 -7.98 -11.82
CA ARG A 21 -18.83 -8.48 -10.46
C ARG A 21 -20.08 -9.25 -10.08
N ARG A 22 -19.99 -10.58 -10.11
CA ARG A 22 -20.87 -11.47 -9.37
C ARG A 22 -20.64 -11.26 -7.87
N VAL A 23 -21.04 -10.10 -7.34
CA VAL A 23 -21.12 -9.88 -5.89
C VAL A 23 -22.33 -10.67 -5.44
N LYS A 24 -22.11 -11.73 -4.65
CA LYS A 24 -23.19 -12.41 -3.92
C LYS A 24 -24.00 -11.31 -3.20
N ARG A 25 -25.26 -11.12 -3.60
CA ARG A 25 -26.13 -10.08 -3.03
C ARG A 25 -26.19 -10.24 -1.51
N LEU A 26 -25.79 -9.20 -0.77
CA LEU A 26 -26.45 -8.82 0.47
C LEU A 26 -27.76 -8.17 0.05
N GLY A 27 -28.86 -8.91 0.14
CA GLY A 27 -30.16 -8.56 -0.44
C GLY A 27 -30.63 -9.63 -1.43
N GLN A 28 -30.70 -10.88 -0.96
CA GLN A 28 -31.42 -11.92 -1.66
C GLN A 28 -32.90 -11.50 -1.75
N ALA A 29 -33.54 -11.75 -2.89
CA ALA A 29 -34.98 -11.96 -2.88
C ALA A 29 -35.29 -13.10 -1.89
N PRO A 30 -36.42 -13.06 -1.17
CA PRO A 30 -36.78 -14.13 -0.23
C PRO A 30 -36.61 -15.51 -0.88
N ALA A 31 -36.15 -16.48 -0.09
CA ALA A 31 -35.85 -17.83 -0.58
C ALA A 31 -37.03 -18.39 -1.39
N GLY A 32 -36.77 -18.74 -2.66
CA GLY A 32 -37.78 -19.24 -3.59
C GLY A 32 -38.14 -18.30 -4.76
N GLN A 33 -37.62 -17.07 -4.81
CA GLN A 33 -37.86 -16.14 -5.92
C GLN A 33 -36.56 -15.85 -6.68
N GLU A 34 -36.43 -16.41 -7.90
CA GLU A 34 -35.37 -16.00 -8.83
C GLU A 34 -35.65 -14.58 -9.34
N GLY A 35 -34.59 -13.78 -9.50
CA GLY A 35 -34.74 -12.42 -10.01
C GLY A 35 -35.25 -12.44 -11.45
N LEU A 36 -36.31 -11.70 -11.73
CA LEU A 36 -36.96 -11.62 -13.05
C LEU A 36 -36.01 -11.16 -14.17
N PHE A 37 -34.91 -10.48 -13.83
CA PHE A 37 -33.88 -10.03 -14.76
C PHE A 37 -32.47 -10.16 -14.16
N GLU A 38 -31.47 -10.35 -15.04
CA GLU A 38 -30.07 -10.19 -14.68
C GLU A 38 -29.80 -8.73 -14.28
N THR A 39 -29.50 -8.49 -13.00
CA THR A 39 -29.17 -7.14 -12.53
C THR A 39 -27.70 -6.85 -12.78
N TYR A 40 -27.40 -6.01 -13.77
CA TYR A 40 -26.04 -5.49 -13.99
C TYR A 40 -25.77 -4.25 -13.15
N ARG A 41 -24.58 -4.19 -12.53
CA ARG A 41 -24.07 -2.97 -11.87
C ARG A 41 -23.09 -2.28 -12.80
N TYR A 42 -23.38 -1.05 -13.16
CA TYR A 42 -22.47 -0.19 -13.89
C TYR A 42 -21.65 0.64 -12.92
N HIS A 43 -20.34 0.76 -13.18
CA HIS A 43 -19.47 1.67 -12.46
C HIS A 43 -19.04 2.75 -13.44
N CYS A 44 -19.23 4.01 -13.07
CA CYS A 44 -18.81 5.16 -13.85
C CYS A 44 -17.86 6.02 -13.01
N PHE A 45 -16.89 6.64 -13.67
CA PHE A 45 -15.99 7.60 -13.04
C PHE A 45 -15.68 8.70 -14.05
N ILE A 46 -15.40 9.91 -13.58
CA ILE A 46 -15.03 11.04 -14.43
C ILE A 46 -13.52 11.16 -14.42
N THR A 47 -12.89 11.29 -15.58
CA THR A 47 -11.44 11.48 -15.67
C THR A 47 -11.07 12.44 -16.80
N ASN A 48 -10.00 13.21 -16.58
CA ASN A 48 -9.33 14.04 -17.58
C ASN A 48 -8.09 13.37 -18.17
N SER A 49 -7.83 12.10 -17.82
CA SER A 49 -6.70 11.34 -18.39
C SER A 49 -6.92 11.08 -19.88
N THR A 50 -5.84 10.76 -20.60
CA THR A 50 -5.91 10.31 -22.01
C THR A 50 -5.86 8.79 -22.12
N LEU A 51 -5.97 8.08 -20.99
CA LEU A 51 -5.91 6.63 -20.91
C LEU A 51 -7.16 6.01 -21.57
N THR A 52 -7.01 4.79 -22.08
CA THR A 52 -8.17 4.03 -22.54
C THR A 52 -9.11 3.72 -21.36
N THR A 53 -10.38 3.45 -21.64
CA THR A 53 -11.39 3.13 -20.60
C THR A 53 -10.92 2.03 -19.63
N VAL A 54 -10.26 1.00 -20.15
CA VAL A 54 -9.77 -0.14 -19.35
C VAL A 54 -8.58 0.26 -18.47
N GLU A 55 -7.64 1.03 -19.00
CA GLU A 55 -6.47 1.51 -18.25
C GLU A 55 -6.85 2.54 -17.19
N ALA A 56 -7.79 3.43 -17.53
CA ALA A 56 -8.35 4.41 -16.61
C ALA A 56 -9.10 3.72 -15.46
N ASP A 57 -9.91 2.69 -15.74
CA ASP A 57 -10.58 1.89 -14.70
C ASP A 57 -9.56 1.16 -13.81
N ARG A 58 -8.54 0.53 -14.42
CA ARG A 58 -7.48 -0.14 -13.66
C ARG A 58 -6.75 0.84 -12.74
N THR A 59 -6.41 2.01 -13.25
CA THR A 59 -5.73 3.07 -12.49
C THR A 59 -6.62 3.57 -11.35
N HIS A 60 -7.90 3.83 -11.63
CA HIS A 60 -8.88 4.24 -10.63
C HIS A 60 -9.03 3.20 -9.52
N ARG A 61 -9.12 1.90 -9.87
CA ARG A 61 -9.19 0.80 -8.90
C ARG A 61 -7.91 0.62 -8.11
N HIS A 62 -6.76 0.94 -8.68
CA HIS A 62 -5.48 0.94 -7.96
C HIS A 62 -5.48 1.95 -6.79
N HIS A 63 -6.28 3.02 -6.87
CA HIS A 63 -6.44 3.97 -5.76
C HIS A 63 -7.03 3.31 -4.50
N ALA A 64 -7.79 2.20 -4.63
CA ALA A 64 -8.34 1.46 -3.49
C ALA A 64 -7.27 0.90 -2.53
N VAL A 65 -5.99 0.91 -2.92
CA VAL A 65 -4.87 0.59 -2.01
C VAL A 65 -4.75 1.61 -0.87
N ILE A 66 -5.18 2.87 -1.07
CA ILE A 66 -5.08 3.92 -0.05
C ILE A 66 -5.91 3.61 1.20
N GLU A 67 -7.07 2.98 1.04
CA GLU A 67 -7.94 2.63 2.16
C GLU A 67 -7.27 1.61 3.07
N GLN A 68 -6.58 0.63 2.47
CA GLN A 68 -5.82 -0.35 3.24
C GLN A 68 -4.62 0.30 3.96
N VAL A 69 -3.95 1.26 3.33
CA VAL A 69 -2.86 2.03 3.96
C VAL A 69 -3.38 2.84 5.15
N ILE A 70 -4.50 3.55 4.97
CA ILE A 70 -5.13 4.34 6.04
C ILE A 70 -5.57 3.44 7.19
N ALA A 71 -6.17 2.27 6.88
CA ALA A 71 -6.57 1.31 7.90
C ALA A 71 -5.36 0.82 8.72
N GLU A 72 -4.24 0.49 8.09
CA GLU A 72 -3.03 0.05 8.79
C GLU A 72 -2.39 1.17 9.65
N LEU A 73 -2.44 2.42 9.19
CA LEU A 73 -1.95 3.57 9.97
C LEU A 73 -2.87 3.87 11.17
N LYS A 74 -4.18 3.80 10.99
CA LYS A 74 -5.18 3.99 12.06
C LYS A 74 -5.12 2.91 13.13
N ASP A 75 -4.93 1.66 12.73
CA ASP A 75 -4.85 0.52 13.66
C ASP A 75 -3.59 0.53 14.54
N ARG A 76 -2.55 1.28 14.14
CA ARG A 76 -1.23 1.18 14.78
C ARG A 76 -0.69 2.54 15.22
N PRO A 77 0.14 3.26 14.43
CA PRO A 77 0.76 4.48 14.93
C PRO A 77 -0.26 5.57 15.28
N LEU A 78 -1.44 5.57 14.67
CA LEU A 78 -2.47 6.58 14.93
C LEU A 78 -3.59 6.07 15.85
N ALA A 79 -3.50 4.85 16.37
CA ALA A 79 -4.47 4.33 17.34
C ALA A 79 -4.41 5.11 18.65
N HIS A 80 -3.19 5.49 19.07
CA HIS A 80 -2.94 6.28 20.27
C HIS A 80 -1.86 7.32 19.97
N LEU A 81 -2.23 8.60 20.01
CA LEU A 81 -1.26 9.68 19.91
C LEU A 81 -0.52 9.84 21.24
N PRO A 82 0.82 9.98 21.24
CA PRO A 82 1.63 9.90 22.45
C PRO A 82 1.58 11.17 23.32
N SER A 83 0.97 12.26 22.86
CA SER A 83 0.97 13.55 23.56
C SER A 83 -0.37 14.28 23.43
N GLY A 84 -0.69 15.13 24.41
CA GLY A 84 -1.77 16.11 24.30
C GLY A 84 -1.41 17.34 23.44
N LYS A 85 -0.14 17.49 23.02
CA LYS A 85 0.33 18.63 22.23
C LYS A 85 0.22 18.34 20.72
N PHE A 86 -0.43 19.24 19.98
CA PHE A 86 -0.63 19.10 18.53
C PHE A 86 0.67 18.96 17.74
N THR A 87 1.65 19.83 17.99
CA THR A 87 2.94 19.83 17.28
C THR A 87 3.75 18.55 17.50
N ALA A 88 3.68 17.97 18.71
CA ALA A 88 4.30 16.68 19.00
C ALA A 88 3.63 15.55 18.20
N ASN A 89 2.30 15.57 18.09
CA ASN A 89 1.56 14.58 17.31
C ASN A 89 1.75 14.74 15.79
N GLN A 90 2.01 15.95 15.31
CA GLN A 90 2.40 16.20 13.92
C GLN A 90 3.78 15.58 13.60
N ALA A 91 4.75 15.77 14.49
CA ALA A 91 6.06 15.11 14.37
C ALA A 91 5.92 13.59 14.40
N TRP A 92 5.10 13.07 15.32
CA TRP A 92 4.76 11.65 15.41
C TRP A 92 4.16 11.11 14.11
N LEU A 93 3.17 11.79 13.53
CA LEU A 93 2.57 11.41 12.24
C LEU A 93 3.64 11.34 11.14
N SER A 94 4.54 12.32 11.09
CA SER A 94 5.61 12.36 10.08
C SER A 94 6.55 11.15 10.19
N ILE A 95 6.96 10.81 11.42
CA ILE A 95 7.77 9.62 11.72
C ILE A 95 7.01 8.33 11.38
N ALA A 96 5.73 8.25 11.73
CA ALA A 96 4.89 7.10 11.43
C ALA A 96 4.79 6.84 9.92
N VAL A 97 4.59 7.89 9.12
CA VAL A 97 4.53 7.80 7.65
C VAL A 97 5.88 7.36 7.08
N MET A 98 6.99 7.92 7.56
CA MET A 98 8.34 7.50 7.15
C MET A 98 8.59 6.01 7.46
N ALA A 99 8.29 5.58 8.69
CA ALA A 99 8.43 4.19 9.10
C ALA A 99 7.54 3.24 8.29
N PHE A 100 6.33 3.66 7.95
CA PHE A 100 5.43 2.92 7.08
C PHE A 100 6.04 2.75 5.68
N ASN A 101 6.49 3.84 5.05
CA ASN A 101 7.11 3.81 3.72
C ASN A 101 8.35 2.91 3.69
N LEU A 102 9.21 3.00 4.70
CA LEU A 102 10.37 2.11 4.84
C LEU A 102 9.96 0.65 5.00
N SER A 103 8.91 0.37 5.77
CA SER A 103 8.37 -0.98 5.93
C SER A 103 7.82 -1.53 4.60
N ARG A 104 7.17 -0.69 3.79
CA ARG A 104 6.66 -1.06 2.45
C ARG A 104 7.80 -1.32 1.46
N ALA A 105 8.83 -0.47 1.45
CA ALA A 105 10.02 -0.67 0.63
C ALA A 105 10.74 -1.98 1.01
N THR A 106 10.91 -2.22 2.30
CA THR A 106 11.46 -3.46 2.87
C THR A 106 10.67 -4.69 2.41
N ALA A 107 9.34 -4.62 2.46
CA ALA A 107 8.47 -5.70 2.02
C ALA A 107 8.59 -5.96 0.51
N HIS A 108 8.72 -4.90 -0.30
CA HIS A 108 8.92 -5.04 -1.74
C HIS A 108 10.26 -5.72 -2.05
N ALA A 109 11.35 -5.26 -1.44
CA ALA A 109 12.69 -5.85 -1.57
C ALA A 109 12.70 -7.34 -1.14
N ALA A 110 11.95 -7.68 -0.09
CA ALA A 110 11.81 -9.05 0.40
C ALA A 110 10.90 -9.97 -0.46
N GLY A 111 10.26 -9.46 -1.52
CA GLY A 111 9.26 -10.21 -2.30
C GLY A 111 7.92 -10.40 -1.59
N MET A 112 7.65 -9.60 -0.56
CA MET A 112 6.47 -9.65 0.28
C MET A 112 5.54 -8.44 0.04
N ALA A 113 5.44 -7.96 -1.20
CA ALA A 113 4.72 -6.72 -1.54
C ALA A 113 3.24 -6.71 -1.09
N ARG A 114 2.58 -7.86 -0.95
CA ARG A 114 1.19 -7.95 -0.47
C ARG A 114 1.06 -8.12 1.05
N ALA A 115 2.16 -8.26 1.78
CA ALA A 115 2.13 -8.48 3.22
C ALA A 115 1.71 -7.21 3.97
N ARG A 116 0.94 -7.40 5.05
CA ARG A 116 0.54 -6.33 6.00
C ARG A 116 1.64 -6.04 7.01
N ILE A 117 1.65 -4.84 7.60
CA ILE A 117 2.72 -4.41 8.54
C ILE A 117 2.93 -5.40 9.70
N PRO A 118 1.91 -6.05 10.32
CA PRO A 118 2.17 -7.03 11.38
C PRO A 118 2.99 -8.23 10.89
N THR A 119 2.76 -8.66 9.65
CA THR A 119 3.51 -9.75 9.02
C THR A 119 4.94 -9.31 8.70
N ILE A 120 5.12 -8.11 8.14
CA ILE A 120 6.45 -7.54 7.88
C ILE A 120 7.25 -7.45 9.18
N ARG A 121 6.65 -6.90 10.24
CA ARG A 121 7.29 -6.78 11.56
C ARG A 121 7.72 -8.14 12.10
N LYS A 122 6.82 -9.13 12.12
CA LYS A 122 7.11 -10.48 12.64
C LYS A 122 8.20 -11.21 11.85
N ARG A 123 8.19 -11.08 10.52
CA ARG A 123 9.04 -11.91 9.64
C ARG A 123 10.38 -11.29 9.30
N LEU A 124 10.48 -9.96 9.29
CA LEU A 124 11.64 -9.24 8.79
C LEU A 124 12.30 -8.30 9.82
N ILE A 125 11.55 -7.75 10.77
CA ILE A 125 12.05 -6.69 11.68
C ILE A 125 12.32 -7.24 13.09
N SER A 126 11.32 -7.82 13.73
CA SER A 126 11.39 -8.36 15.10
C SER A 126 12.00 -9.76 15.11
N LEU A 127 13.20 -9.89 14.55
CA LEU A 127 13.94 -11.15 14.48
C LEU A 127 14.97 -11.19 15.62
N PRO A 128 15.10 -12.33 16.33
CA PRO A 128 16.22 -12.53 17.23
C PRO A 128 17.51 -12.56 16.41
N GLY A 129 18.50 -11.78 16.83
CA GLY A 129 19.79 -11.71 16.18
C GLY A 129 20.84 -11.10 17.11
N ARG A 130 22.09 -11.47 16.90
CA ARG A 130 23.23 -10.90 17.62
C ARG A 130 24.08 -10.11 16.65
N ILE A 131 24.35 -8.85 17.01
CA ILE A 131 25.29 -8.01 16.27
C ILE A 131 26.68 -8.22 16.88
N ALA A 132 27.66 -8.54 16.05
CA ALA A 132 29.06 -8.63 16.41
C ALA A 132 29.87 -7.63 15.58
N HIS A 133 30.89 -7.04 16.19
CA HIS A 133 31.86 -6.20 15.50
C HIS A 133 33.13 -7.00 15.24
N ARG A 134 33.60 -7.01 14.00
CA ARG A 134 34.89 -7.59 13.63
C ARG A 134 35.68 -6.58 12.81
N ALA A 135 36.68 -5.96 13.43
CA ALA A 135 37.44 -4.85 12.84
C ALA A 135 36.49 -3.77 12.28
N ARG A 136 36.58 -3.46 10.98
CA ARG A 136 35.71 -2.50 10.28
C ARG A 136 34.44 -3.12 9.68
N ARG A 137 33.98 -4.26 10.18
CA ARG A 137 32.78 -4.97 9.70
C ARG A 137 31.77 -5.22 10.82
N LEU A 138 30.51 -4.91 10.52
CA LEU A 138 29.34 -5.32 11.29
C LEU A 138 28.89 -6.70 10.78
N VAL A 139 28.78 -7.67 11.69
CA VAL A 139 28.29 -9.03 11.39
C VAL A 139 26.99 -9.26 12.16
N LEU A 140 25.92 -9.59 11.43
CA LEU A 140 24.63 -9.93 12.02
C LEU A 140 24.45 -11.45 12.01
N HIS A 141 24.49 -12.06 13.19
CA HIS A 141 24.22 -13.47 13.37
C HIS A 141 22.72 -13.67 13.59
N LEU A 142 22.12 -14.51 12.75
CA LEU A 142 20.70 -14.90 12.84
C LEU A 142 20.60 -16.42 13.09
N PRO A 143 19.55 -16.90 13.76
CA PRO A 143 19.29 -18.33 13.91
C PRO A 143 19.15 -19.04 12.56
N GLU A 144 19.68 -20.25 12.49
CA GLU A 144 19.60 -21.13 11.31
C GLU A 144 18.18 -21.70 11.09
N ALA A 145 17.90 -22.14 9.86
CA ALA A 145 16.69 -22.88 9.46
C ALA A 145 15.34 -22.21 9.79
N ARG A 146 15.27 -20.87 9.80
CA ARG A 146 14.01 -20.16 10.11
C ARG A 146 13.04 -20.11 8.91
N PRO A 147 11.72 -20.09 9.14
CA PRO A 147 10.70 -20.14 8.07
C PRO A 147 10.74 -19.02 7.02
N TRP A 148 11.37 -17.87 7.32
CA TRP A 148 11.41 -16.71 6.43
C TRP A 148 12.83 -16.26 6.08
N GLN A 149 13.78 -17.19 6.14
CA GLN A 149 15.18 -16.95 5.81
C GLN A 149 15.33 -16.38 4.39
N HIS A 150 14.66 -16.99 3.41
CA HIS A 150 14.73 -16.54 2.01
C HIS A 150 14.30 -15.10 1.80
N GLN A 151 13.19 -14.67 2.39
CA GLN A 151 12.67 -13.30 2.23
C GLN A 151 13.63 -12.28 2.83
N TRP A 152 14.22 -12.59 3.99
CA TRP A 152 15.18 -11.70 4.63
C TRP A 152 16.53 -11.68 3.92
N THR A 153 17.04 -12.83 3.45
CA THR A 153 18.27 -12.87 2.64
C THR A 153 18.08 -12.06 1.36
N ARG A 154 16.92 -12.16 0.72
CA ARG A 154 16.58 -11.32 -0.43
C ARG A 154 16.58 -9.83 -0.09
N LEU A 155 15.95 -9.43 1.01
CA LEU A 155 15.99 -8.06 1.52
C LEU A 155 17.43 -7.60 1.76
N TRP A 156 18.22 -8.38 2.48
CA TRP A 156 19.60 -8.06 2.82
C TRP A 156 20.44 -7.84 1.56
N ASN A 157 20.37 -8.78 0.62
CA ASN A 157 21.07 -8.66 -0.65
C ASN A 157 20.60 -7.41 -1.39
N THR A 158 19.29 -7.14 -1.47
CA THR A 158 18.78 -5.96 -2.18
C THR A 158 19.23 -4.65 -1.54
N ALA A 159 19.26 -4.57 -0.21
CA ALA A 159 19.60 -3.36 0.53
C ALA A 159 21.11 -3.09 0.63
N THR A 160 21.94 -4.14 0.54
CA THR A 160 23.41 -4.05 0.70
C THR A 160 24.18 -4.26 -0.59
N SER A 161 23.52 -4.66 -1.68
CA SER A 161 24.15 -4.74 -3.00
C SER A 161 24.53 -3.34 -3.47
N PRO A 162 25.61 -3.20 -4.25
CA PRO A 162 25.88 -1.97 -4.99
C PRO A 162 24.66 -1.61 -5.84
N PRO A 163 24.36 -0.30 -6.00
CA PRO A 163 23.30 0.12 -6.90
C PRO A 163 23.54 -0.49 -8.29
N PRO A 164 22.48 -1.01 -8.95
CA PRO A 164 22.64 -1.54 -10.31
C PRO A 164 23.19 -0.44 -11.20
N ALA A 165 24.18 -0.78 -12.03
CA ALA A 165 24.71 0.17 -13.00
C ALA A 165 23.56 0.68 -13.86
N THR A 166 23.35 1.99 -13.88
CA THR A 166 22.33 2.63 -14.73
C THR A 166 22.70 2.32 -16.18
N ALA A 167 21.91 1.49 -16.85
CA ALA A 167 22.04 1.31 -18.29
C ALA A 167 21.77 2.68 -18.95
N SER A 168 22.76 3.18 -19.70
CA SER A 168 22.66 4.41 -20.49
C SER A 168 21.90 4.16 -21.79
#